data_AF-K1Z9A6-F1
#
_entry.id   AF-K1Z9A6-F1
#
_cell.length_a   1.000
_cell.length_b   1.000
_cell.length_c   1.000
_cell.angle_alpha   90.00
_cell.angle_beta   90.00
_cell.angle_gamma   90.00
#
_symmetry.space_group_name_H-M   'P 1'
#
loop_
_entity.id
_entity.type
_entity.pdbx_description
1 polymer ?
#
loop_
_entity_poly.entity_id
_entity_poly.type
_entity_poly.pdbx_seq_one_letter_code
_entity_poly.pdbx_strand_id
1 'polypeptide(L)'
;MKKKIFVQSYGCQMNEYDSAKIIDIMSHSCDFDSTDKAEEADLIVLNTCSIRAKAEEKIFSALGRLRKLKKKKPEVIFAVGGCVAVQEKKNIFRRAPY
;
A
#
# COMPACT_ATOMS: atom_id res chain seq x y z
N MET A 1 12.53 -17.19 7.23
CA MET A 1 11.35 -16.40 7.66
C MET A 1 10.54 -16.06 6.42
N LYS A 2 9.22 -16.22 6.48
CA LYS A 2 8.34 -15.78 5.38
C LYS A 2 8.38 -14.26 5.24
N LYS A 3 8.20 -13.78 4.02
CA LYS A 3 8.10 -12.33 3.76
C LYS A 3 6.81 -11.79 4.33
N LYS A 4 6.80 -10.53 4.77
CA LYS A 4 5.63 -9.91 5.39
C LYS A 4 4.95 -8.91 4.47
N ILE A 5 3.62 -8.90 4.45
CA ILE A 5 2.80 -7.92 3.73
C ILE A 5 1.99 -7.07 4.71
N PHE A 6 2.01 -5.76 4.52
CA PHE A 6 1.12 -4.82 5.20
C PHE A 6 0.22 -4.16 4.15
N VAL A 7 -1.09 -4.20 4.35
CA VAL A 7 -2.06 -3.56 3.46
C VAL A 7 -2.83 -2.50 4.23
N GLN A 8 -2.78 -1.27 3.73
CA GLN A 8 -3.53 -0.16 4.29
C GLN A 8 -4.59 0.29 3.29
N SER A 9 -5.85 0.19 3.70
CA SER A 9 -6.98 0.69 2.95
C SER A 9 -7.29 2.14 3.30
N TYR A 10 -7.63 2.94 2.28
CA TYR A 10 -8.17 4.28 2.39
C TYR A 10 -9.40 4.41 1.49
N GLY A 11 -10.61 4.25 2.04
CA GLY A 11 -11.80 4.38 1.21
C GLY A 11 -13.09 3.81 1.80
N CYS A 12 -13.68 2.88 1.06
CA CYS A 12 -14.98 2.26 1.32
C CYS A 12 -14.83 0.78 1.70
N GLN A 13 -15.95 0.14 2.04
CA GLN A 13 -16.00 -1.29 2.38
C GLN A 13 -15.49 -2.21 1.27
N MET A 14 -15.65 -1.81 -0.01
CA MET A 14 -15.13 -2.57 -1.13
C MET A 14 -13.60 -2.62 -1.12
N ASN A 15 -12.93 -1.52 -0.76
CA ASN A 15 -11.47 -1.51 -0.60
C ASN A 15 -10.99 -2.38 0.56
N GLU A 16 -11.74 -2.48 1.65
CA GLU A 16 -11.41 -3.40 2.75
C GLU A 16 -11.49 -4.85 2.27
N TYR A 17 -12.55 -5.20 1.54
CA TYR A 17 -12.71 -6.53 0.94
C TYR A 17 -11.59 -6.84 -0.06
N ASP A 18 -11.27 -5.90 -0.95
CA ASP A 18 -10.18 -6.04 -1.91
C ASP A 18 -8.82 -6.17 -1.20
N SER A 19 -8.63 -5.45 -0.09
CA SER A 19 -7.41 -5.55 0.73
C SER A 19 -7.28 -6.92 1.38
N ALA A 20 -8.36 -7.48 1.90
CA ALA A 20 -8.39 -8.85 2.42
C ALA A 20 -8.06 -9.88 1.32
N LYS A 21 -8.62 -9.70 0.11
CA LYS A 21 -8.27 -10.54 -1.05
C LYS A 21 -6.80 -10.43 -1.45
N ILE A 22 -6.22 -9.23 -1.43
CA ILE A 22 -4.80 -9.04 -1.74
C ILE A 22 -3.94 -9.84 -0.75
N ILE A 23 -4.25 -9.77 0.54
CA ILE A 23 -3.54 -10.55 1.58
C ILE A 23 -3.70 -12.05 1.30
N ASP A 24 -4.92 -12.50 1.04
CA ASP A 24 -5.22 -13.91 0.81
C ASP A 24 -4.45 -14.48 -0.41
N ILE A 25 -4.48 -13.76 -1.53
CA ILE A 25 -3.74 -14.15 -2.75
C ILE A 25 -2.24 -14.20 -2.49
N MET A 26 -1.69 -13.19 -1.79
CA MET A 26 -0.26 -13.11 -1.50
C MET A 26 0.20 -14.21 -0.54
N SER A 27 -0.63 -14.59 0.43
CA SER A 27 -0.40 -15.73 1.31
C SER A 27 -0.35 -17.03 0.52
N HIS A 28 -1.37 -17.31 -0.30
CA HIS A 28 -1.48 -18.57 -1.04
C HIS A 28 -0.51 -18.71 -2.21
N SER A 29 -0.24 -17.61 -2.93
CA SER A 29 0.52 -17.66 -4.19
C SER A 29 1.99 -17.27 -4.05
N CYS A 30 2.34 -16.53 -3.00
CA CYS A 30 3.68 -15.95 -2.83
C CYS A 30 4.30 -16.21 -1.45
N ASP A 31 3.62 -16.98 -0.59
CA ASP A 31 4.09 -17.35 0.75
C ASP A 31 4.39 -16.15 1.67
N PHE A 32 3.53 -15.12 1.62
CA PHE A 32 3.59 -13.96 2.50
C PHE A 32 2.74 -14.13 3.76
N ASP A 33 3.26 -13.71 4.91
CA ASP A 33 2.47 -13.53 6.13
C ASP A 33 1.95 -12.08 6.24
N SER A 34 0.72 -11.89 6.69
CA SER A 34 0.23 -10.54 6.98
C SER A 34 0.86 -9.97 8.24
N THR A 35 1.01 -8.65 8.28
CA THR A 35 1.39 -7.91 9.49
C THR A 35 0.59 -6.62 9.57
N ASP A 36 0.31 -6.18 10.80
CA ASP A 36 -0.33 -4.89 11.09
C ASP A 36 0.68 -3.75 11.25
N LYS A 37 1.99 -4.05 11.12
CA LYS A 37 3.08 -3.09 11.27
C LYS A 37 3.81 -2.90 9.95
N ALA A 38 3.72 -1.69 9.41
CA ALA A 38 4.42 -1.31 8.18
C ALA A 38 5.94 -1.54 8.27
N GLU A 39 6.54 -1.34 9.44
CA GLU A 39 7.98 -1.48 9.66
C GLU A 39 8.48 -2.92 9.55
N GLU A 40 7.61 -3.89 9.79
CA GLU A 40 7.94 -5.31 9.69
C GLU A 40 7.75 -5.86 8.26
N ALA A 41 7.07 -5.11 7.40
CA ALA A 41 6.68 -5.57 6.07
C ALA A 41 7.83 -5.50 5.05
N ASP A 42 7.84 -6.44 4.12
CA ASP A 42 8.68 -6.44 2.91
C ASP A 42 7.90 -5.92 1.70
N LEU A 43 6.58 -6.02 1.74
CA LEU A 43 5.66 -5.41 0.79
C LEU A 43 4.61 -4.58 1.53
N ILE A 44 4.44 -3.33 1.11
CA ILE A 44 3.42 -2.43 1.63
C ILE A 44 2.49 -2.02 0.50
N VAL A 45 1.19 -2.28 0.67
CA VAL A 45 0.16 -1.94 -0.31
C VAL A 45 -0.75 -0.85 0.26
N LEU A 46 -0.83 0.30 -0.43
CA LEU A 46 -1.81 1.33 -0.14
C LEU A 46 -3.00 1.20 -1.10
N ASN A 47 -4.12 0.63 -0.64
CA ASN A 47 -5.30 0.43 -1.47
C ASN A 47 -6.29 1.58 -1.30
N THR A 48 -6.62 2.30 -2.38
CA THR A 48 -7.28 3.61 -2.30
C THR A 48 -8.53 3.73 -3.15
N CYS A 49 -9.56 4.41 -2.65
CA CYS A 49 -10.83 4.62 -3.35
C CYS A 49 -11.01 6.10 -3.66
N SER A 50 -11.45 6.45 -4.88
CA SER A 50 -11.67 7.84 -5.31
C SER A 50 -13.01 8.41 -4.87
N ILE A 51 -13.92 7.58 -4.37
CA ILE A 51 -15.31 7.95 -4.05
C ILE A 51 -15.39 8.80 -2.77
N ARG A 52 -14.38 8.75 -1.90
CA ARG A 52 -14.33 9.53 -0.66
C ARG A 52 -13.44 10.76 -0.84
N ALA A 53 -13.96 11.92 -0.46
CA ALA A 53 -13.17 13.14 -0.34
C ALA A 53 -11.91 12.89 0.51
N LYS A 54 -10.76 13.43 0.07
CA LYS A 54 -9.43 13.35 0.71
C LYS A 54 -8.67 12.02 0.59
N ALA A 55 -9.14 11.04 -0.19
CA ALA A 55 -8.35 9.82 -0.42
C ALA A 55 -6.97 10.12 -1.05
N GLU A 56 -6.93 11.10 -1.95
CA GLU A 56 -5.69 11.61 -2.57
C GLU A 56 -4.73 12.24 -1.54
N GLU A 57 -5.22 13.14 -0.68
CA GLU A 57 -4.41 13.74 0.37
C GLU A 57 -3.83 12.68 1.33
N LYS A 58 -4.65 11.69 1.70
CA LYS A 58 -4.25 10.59 2.58
C LYS A 58 -3.14 9.74 1.95
N ILE A 59 -3.25 9.40 0.68
CA ILE A 59 -2.22 8.59 0.03
C ILE A 59 -0.89 9.35 -0.04
N PHE A 60 -0.90 10.63 -0.39
CA PHE A 60 0.34 11.39 -0.46
C PHE A 60 0.98 11.62 0.92
N SER A 61 0.16 11.80 1.97
CA SER A 61 0.64 11.82 3.34
C SER A 61 1.26 10.47 3.77
N ALA A 62 0.62 9.36 3.41
CA ALA A 62 1.15 8.03 3.63
C ALA A 62 2.48 7.81 2.91
N LEU A 63 2.57 8.13 1.61
CA LEU A 63 3.82 8.05 0.84
C LEU A 63 4.93 8.87 1.50
N GLY A 64 4.65 10.10 1.96
CA GLY A 64 5.62 10.91 2.70
C GLY A 64 6.19 10.23 3.95
N ARG A 65 5.37 9.48 4.69
CA ARG A 65 5.82 8.66 5.83
C ARG A 65 6.65 7.46 5.37
N LEU A 66 6.20 6.75 4.33
CA LEU A 66 6.88 5.59 3.76
C LEU A 66 8.26 5.93 3.19
N ARG A 67 8.49 7.16 2.72
CA ARG A 67 9.83 7.63 2.32
C ARG A 67 10.85 7.50 3.44
N LYS A 68 10.46 7.74 4.70
CA LYS A 68 11.35 7.56 5.86
C LYS A 68 11.65 6.08 6.10
N LEU A 69 10.65 5.22 5.91
CA LEU A 69 10.82 3.78 6.03
C LEU A 69 11.75 3.24 4.94
N LYS A 70 11.59 3.65 3.68
CA LYS A 70 12.46 3.26 2.56
C LYS A 70 13.93 3.59 2.79
N LYS A 71 14.21 4.74 3.42
CA LYS A 71 15.59 5.11 3.79
C LYS A 71 16.20 4.15 4.82
N LYS A 72 15.38 3.58 5.71
CA LYS A 72 15.82 2.61 6.72
C LYS A 72 15.83 1.17 6.19
N LYS A 73 14.93 0.86 5.26
CA LYS A 73 14.73 -0.47 4.66
C LYS A 73 14.64 -0.34 3.13
N PRO A 74 15.78 -0.16 2.42
CA PRO A 74 15.79 0.10 0.97
C PRO A 74 15.13 -1.00 0.13
N GLU A 75 15.15 -2.24 0.61
CA GLU A 75 14.56 -3.41 -0.03
C GLU A 75 13.02 -3.48 0.07
N VAL A 76 12.38 -2.66 0.91
CA VAL A 76 10.91 -2.69 1.02
C VAL A 76 10.26 -2.25 -0.30
N ILE A 77 9.26 -2.99 -0.74
CA ILE A 77 8.48 -2.69 -1.94
C ILE A 77 7.21 -1.94 -1.54
N PHE A 78 6.92 -0.84 -2.22
CA PHE A 78 5.64 -0.13 -2.09
C PHE A 78 4.79 -0.35 -3.33
N ALA A 79 3.53 -0.67 -3.11
CA ALA A 79 2.51 -0.74 -4.14
C ALA A 79 1.35 0.19 -3.78
N VAL A 80 0.75 0.78 -4.81
CA VAL A 80 -0.44 1.61 -4.69
C VAL A 80 -1.52 0.99 -5.56
N GLY A 81 -2.66 0.68 -4.96
CA GLY A 81 -3.80 0.03 -5.61
C GLY A 81 -5.08 0.86 -5.54
N GLY A 82 -6.08 0.44 -6.32
CA GLY A 82 -7.41 1.04 -6.35
C GLY A 82 -7.55 2.24 -7.28
N CYS A 83 -8.67 2.97 -7.20
CA CYS A 83 -9.05 3.99 -8.19
C CYS A 83 -8.07 5.17 -8.25
N VAL A 84 -7.56 5.64 -7.09
CA VAL A 84 -6.62 6.78 -7.07
C VAL A 84 -5.28 6.37 -7.71
N ALA A 85 -4.87 5.09 -7.62
CA ALA A 85 -3.68 4.59 -8.30
C ALA A 85 -3.74 4.81 -9.81
N VAL A 86 -4.93 4.64 -10.39
CA VAL A 86 -5.17 4.81 -11.84
C VAL A 86 -5.21 6.29 -12.20
N GLN A 87 -5.92 7.11 -11.42
CA GLN A 87 -6.10 8.54 -11.67
C GLN A 87 -4.80 9.32 -11.49
N GLU A 88 -4.10 9.07 -10.39
CA GLU A 88 -2.94 9.85 -9.95
C GLU A 88 -1.59 9.20 -10.29
N LYS A 89 -1.58 8.20 -11.20
CA LYS A 89 -0.38 7.41 -11.54
C LYS A 89 0.86 8.27 -11.73
N LYS A 90 0.78 9.31 -12.58
CA LYS A 90 1.92 10.21 -12.88
C LYS A 90 2.38 10.98 -11.63
N ASN A 91 1.44 11.47 -10.82
CA ASN A 91 1.76 12.25 -9.63
C ASN A 91 2.34 11.39 -8.51
N ILE A 92 1.87 10.14 -8.36
CA ILE A 92 2.42 9.16 -7.43
C ILE A 92 3.89 8.91 -7.76
N PHE A 93 4.24 8.54 -9.00
CA PHE A 93 5.63 8.31 -9.39
C PHE A 93 6.50 9.57 -9.27
N ARG A 94 5.96 10.75 -9.59
CA ARG A 94 6.68 12.02 -9.42
C ARG A 94 7.02 12.32 -7.95
N ARG A 95 6.10 12.03 -7.02
CA ARG A 95 6.24 12.36 -5.59
C ARG A 95 6.94 11.27 -4.79
N ALA A 96 6.85 10.02 -5.24
CA ALA A 96 7.47 8.85 -4.64
C ALA A 96 8.26 8.05 -5.69
N PRO A 97 9.43 8.56 -6.16
CA PRO A 97 10.24 7.90 -7.18
C PRO A 97 11.15 6.80 -6.61
N TYR A 98 10.69 6.05 -5.60
CA TYR A 98 11.49 5.10 -4.81
C TYR A 98 10.78 3.75 -4.61
#